data_AF-A0AAU7YMM8-F1
#
_entry.id   AF-A0AAU7YMM8-F1
#
_cell.length_a   1.000
_cell.length_b   1.000
_cell.length_c   1.000
_cell.angle_alpha   90.00
_cell.angle_beta   90.00
_cell.angle_gamma   90.00
#
_symmetry.space_group_name_H-M   'P 1'
#
loop_
_entity.id
_entity.type
_entity.pdbx_description
1 polymer ?
#
loop_
_entity_poly.entity_id
_entity_poly.type
_entity_poly.pdbx_seq_one_letter_code
_entity_poly.pdbx_strand_id
1 'polypeptide(L)'
;MFVSEQVQSLELEQQKLHESVLKKNSQRFGEKFTPTLAIHEHVDEKMADDIFAELRKIYTVEFEYNIASDKPITVAVENMAEGFLKSIKDSKQKKIMFSAPVYVSRGDGPILDFMIKKLHHLKNNDANINEDGKRKLEPVLSEIHDLISKGNYVNKELLKLLPNNVLKQREEYLSKLKNIACSGSDSNEEDVVVQKDNVFYCVQYPEESIVSPARFLSDSEFQGLEGILKIGESNAVKIQNGQYRDIKGKVKMTFRVGDDEKVEKILFSEKAEDFGKIMVRMDDKSCGVFLKHCEKLEEEFRTSEIVEAAKAFVQTENNVPSSTLDDTNIFQHSKEVLKV
;
A
#
# COMPACT_ATOMS: atom_id res chain seq x y z
N MET A 1 23.93 27.10 8.56
CA MET A 1 23.60 26.73 7.17
C MET A 1 23.53 25.20 6.87
N PHE A 2 23.81 24.33 7.85
CA PHE A 2 24.07 22.88 7.65
C PHE A 2 22.84 21.95 7.47
N VAL A 3 21.63 22.37 7.85
CA VAL A 3 20.42 21.52 7.80
C VAL A 3 19.88 21.34 6.38
N SER A 4 20.14 22.31 5.49
CA SER A 4 19.72 22.26 4.08
C SER A 4 20.51 21.20 3.30
N GLU A 5 21.80 21.04 3.58
CA GLU A 5 22.69 20.14 2.83
C GLU A 5 22.44 18.67 3.17
N GLN A 6 22.17 18.34 4.43
CA GLN A 6 21.80 16.97 4.81
C GLN A 6 20.43 16.56 4.25
N VAL A 7 19.48 17.50 4.16
CA VAL A 7 18.17 17.29 3.54
C VAL A 7 18.31 17.01 2.04
N GLN A 8 19.10 17.82 1.34
CA GLN A 8 19.37 17.61 -0.09
C GLN A 8 20.11 16.29 -0.37
N SER A 9 21.02 15.89 0.52
CA SER A 9 21.74 14.62 0.39
C SER A 9 20.82 13.40 0.51
N LEU A 10 19.86 13.44 1.44
CA LEU A 10 18.88 12.36 1.63
C LEU A 10 17.87 12.29 0.48
N GLU A 11 17.40 13.45 0.00
CA GLU A 11 16.52 13.54 -1.18
C GLU A 11 17.21 12.95 -2.43
N LEU A 12 18.50 13.24 -2.61
CA LEU A 12 19.30 12.71 -3.72
C LEU A 12 19.53 11.18 -3.64
N GLU A 13 19.79 10.63 -2.45
CA GLU A 13 19.93 9.18 -2.28
C GLU A 13 18.60 8.43 -2.50
N GLN A 14 17.48 9.01 -2.06
CA GLN A 14 16.14 8.45 -2.29
C GLN A 14 15.77 8.47 -3.77
N GLN A 15 16.03 9.58 -4.47
CA GLN A 15 15.77 9.68 -5.89
C GLN A 15 16.57 8.63 -6.66
N LYS A 16 17.85 8.41 -6.31
CA LYS A 16 18.68 7.35 -6.91
C LYS A 16 18.16 5.94 -6.63
N LEU A 17 17.70 5.66 -5.41
CA LEU A 17 17.15 4.35 -5.07
C LEU A 17 15.84 4.07 -5.81
N HIS A 18 14.95 5.06 -5.87
CA HIS A 18 13.68 4.97 -6.60
C HIS A 18 13.92 4.79 -8.10
N GLU A 19 14.81 5.59 -8.70
CA GLU A 19 15.22 5.45 -10.09
C GLU A 19 15.85 4.08 -10.37
N SER A 20 16.64 3.54 -9.43
CA SER A 20 17.23 2.20 -9.54
C SER A 20 16.17 1.10 -9.54
N VAL A 21 15.19 1.15 -8.62
CA VAL A 21 14.08 0.17 -8.57
C VAL A 21 13.23 0.28 -9.84
N LEU A 22 12.85 1.49 -10.25
CA LEU A 22 12.10 1.70 -11.49
C LEU A 22 12.85 1.19 -12.73
N LYS A 23 14.16 1.39 -12.80
CA LYS A 23 14.99 0.93 -13.92
C LYS A 23 15.13 -0.60 -13.96
N LYS A 24 15.24 -1.26 -12.82
CA LYS A 24 15.25 -2.74 -12.78
C LYS A 24 13.87 -3.32 -13.06
N ASN A 25 12.84 -2.69 -12.52
CA ASN A 25 11.45 -3.05 -12.81
C ASN A 25 11.16 -2.84 -14.31
N SER A 26 11.60 -1.76 -14.95
CA SER A 26 11.40 -1.60 -16.40
C SER A 26 12.05 -2.69 -17.25
N GLN A 27 13.11 -3.36 -16.78
CA GLN A 27 13.62 -4.55 -17.48
C GLN A 27 12.68 -5.77 -17.39
N ARG A 28 11.89 -5.88 -16.32
CA ARG A 28 10.95 -6.99 -16.06
C ARG A 28 9.54 -6.72 -16.57
N PHE A 29 9.13 -5.46 -16.53
CA PHE A 29 7.82 -4.94 -16.87
C PHE A 29 7.81 -4.19 -18.21
N GLY A 30 8.90 -4.24 -18.98
CA GLY A 30 9.08 -3.44 -20.19
C GLY A 30 9.47 -1.98 -19.92
N GLU A 31 9.97 -1.28 -20.94
CA GLU A 31 10.68 0.01 -20.85
C GLU A 31 9.91 1.15 -20.15
N LYS A 32 8.64 0.96 -19.79
CA LYS A 32 7.79 1.93 -19.10
C LYS A 32 6.97 1.29 -17.99
N PHE A 33 7.63 0.72 -16.98
CA PHE A 33 6.93 0.42 -15.72
C PHE A 33 6.59 1.75 -15.02
N THR A 34 5.42 2.27 -15.35
CA THR A 34 4.78 3.35 -14.61
C THR A 34 3.61 2.70 -13.87
N PRO A 35 3.63 2.67 -12.52
CA PRO A 35 2.50 2.18 -11.73
C PRO A 35 1.19 2.80 -12.21
N THR A 36 0.31 1.99 -12.77
CA THR A 36 -1.03 2.43 -13.19
C THR A 36 -1.96 2.69 -12.00
N LEU A 37 -1.61 2.12 -10.84
CA LEU A 37 -2.30 2.27 -9.58
C LEU A 37 -1.27 2.56 -8.48
N ALA A 38 -1.65 3.40 -7.51
CA ALA A 38 -0.79 3.75 -6.37
C ALA A 38 -0.38 2.52 -5.55
N ILE A 39 -1.26 1.52 -5.44
CA ILE A 39 -0.94 0.26 -4.75
C ILE A 39 0.26 -0.48 -5.36
N HIS A 40 0.53 -0.32 -6.66
CA HIS A 40 1.66 -0.99 -7.31
C HIS A 40 3.03 -0.41 -6.93
N GLU A 41 3.10 0.68 -6.17
CA GLU A 41 4.37 1.15 -5.58
C GLU A 41 4.94 0.20 -4.52
N HIS A 42 4.14 -0.75 -4.03
CA HIS A 42 4.63 -1.84 -3.18
C HIS A 42 5.39 -2.92 -3.95
N VAL A 43 5.40 -2.86 -5.29
CA VAL A 43 6.10 -3.83 -6.11
C VAL A 43 7.60 -3.52 -6.09
N ASP A 44 8.28 -4.08 -5.09
CA ASP A 44 9.74 -4.12 -5.05
C ASP A 44 10.31 -5.22 -5.96
N GLU A 45 11.64 -5.33 -6.00
CA GLU A 45 12.31 -6.34 -6.82
C GLU A 45 11.89 -7.77 -6.45
N LYS A 46 11.72 -8.06 -5.16
CA LYS A 46 11.35 -9.41 -4.72
C LYS A 46 9.91 -9.72 -5.11
N MET A 47 8.98 -8.80 -4.87
CA MET A 47 7.58 -8.93 -5.28
C MET A 47 7.46 -9.12 -6.79
N ALA A 48 8.20 -8.34 -7.57
CA ALA A 48 8.22 -8.48 -9.03
C ALA A 48 8.72 -9.88 -9.47
N ASP A 49 9.77 -10.40 -8.84
CA ASP A 49 10.25 -11.76 -9.10
C ASP A 49 9.21 -12.82 -8.73
N ASP A 50 8.55 -12.65 -7.59
CA ASP A 50 7.51 -13.57 -7.12
C ASP A 50 6.29 -13.57 -8.07
N ILE A 51 5.80 -12.40 -8.49
CA ILE A 51 4.70 -12.30 -9.47
C ILE A 51 5.10 -12.96 -10.79
N PHE A 52 6.31 -12.68 -11.29
CA PHE A 52 6.79 -13.22 -12.55
C PHE A 52 7.00 -14.74 -12.51
N ALA A 53 7.55 -15.26 -11.41
CA ALA A 53 7.69 -16.70 -11.19
C ALA A 53 6.31 -17.38 -11.15
N GLU A 54 5.32 -16.74 -10.54
CA GLU A 54 3.97 -17.29 -10.46
C GLU A 54 3.26 -17.29 -11.82
N LEU A 55 3.34 -16.19 -12.57
CA LEU A 55 2.85 -16.13 -13.95
C LEU A 55 3.45 -17.27 -14.78
N ARG A 56 4.76 -17.51 -14.70
CA ARG A 56 5.41 -18.62 -15.40
C ARG A 56 4.81 -19.99 -15.06
N LYS A 57 4.46 -20.25 -13.79
CA LYS A 57 3.79 -21.51 -13.42
C LYS A 57 2.42 -21.61 -14.09
N ILE A 58 1.64 -20.54 -14.03
CA ILE A 58 0.31 -20.46 -14.63
C ILE A 58 0.39 -20.70 -16.16
N TYR A 59 1.37 -20.10 -16.84
CA TYR A 59 1.61 -20.39 -18.27
C TYR A 59 2.06 -21.82 -18.53
N THR A 60 2.87 -22.40 -17.65
CA THR A 60 3.31 -23.79 -17.81
C THR A 60 2.11 -24.72 -17.76
N VAL A 61 1.21 -24.51 -16.79
CA VAL A 61 -0.05 -25.24 -16.66
C VAL A 61 -0.94 -25.06 -17.90
N GLU A 62 -1.04 -23.84 -18.43
CA GLU A 62 -1.79 -23.58 -19.67
C GLU A 62 -1.16 -24.27 -20.90
N PHE A 63 0.17 -24.22 -20.99
CA PHE A 63 0.92 -24.84 -22.08
C PHE A 63 0.73 -26.35 -22.06
N GLU A 64 0.86 -26.98 -20.89
CA GLU A 64 0.62 -28.41 -20.69
C GLU A 64 -0.79 -28.82 -21.13
N TYR A 65 -1.80 -28.01 -20.82
CA TYR A 65 -3.16 -28.21 -21.32
C TYR A 65 -3.22 -28.16 -22.85
N ASN A 66 -2.62 -27.14 -23.47
CA ASN A 66 -2.66 -26.94 -24.93
C ASN A 66 -1.91 -28.06 -25.71
N ILE A 67 -0.90 -28.70 -25.12
CA ILE A 67 -0.13 -29.78 -25.77
C ILE A 67 -0.58 -31.19 -25.38
N ALA A 68 -1.59 -31.33 -24.51
CA ALA A 68 -2.10 -32.62 -24.03
C ALA A 68 -2.94 -33.36 -25.09
N SER A 69 -2.41 -33.51 -26.30
CA SER A 69 -3.08 -34.17 -27.43
C SER A 69 -3.36 -35.66 -27.20
N ASP A 70 -2.69 -36.26 -26.22
CA ASP A 70 -2.76 -37.68 -25.85
C ASP A 70 -3.70 -37.96 -24.66
N LYS A 71 -4.18 -36.93 -23.95
CA LYS A 71 -5.04 -37.09 -22.76
C LYS A 71 -6.51 -36.80 -23.07
N PRO A 72 -7.45 -37.47 -22.37
CA PRO A 72 -8.85 -37.04 -22.39
C PRO A 72 -8.97 -35.57 -21.98
N ILE A 73 -9.74 -34.79 -22.73
CA ILE A 73 -9.89 -33.34 -22.49
C ILE A 73 -10.31 -33.02 -21.05
N THR A 74 -11.17 -33.84 -20.44
CA THR A 74 -11.62 -33.67 -19.06
C THR A 74 -10.52 -33.87 -18.03
N VAL A 75 -9.51 -34.70 -18.32
CA VAL A 75 -8.32 -34.90 -17.48
C VAL A 75 -7.36 -33.74 -17.67
N ALA A 76 -7.18 -33.25 -18.90
CA ALA A 76 -6.36 -32.07 -19.17
C ALA A 76 -6.92 -30.82 -18.45
N VAL A 77 -8.25 -30.62 -18.50
CA VAL A 77 -8.94 -29.52 -17.80
C VAL A 77 -8.78 -29.65 -16.28
N GLU A 78 -8.89 -30.87 -15.73
CA GLU A 78 -8.71 -31.12 -14.29
C GLU A 78 -7.31 -30.75 -13.81
N ASN A 79 -6.28 -31.26 -14.49
CA ASN A 79 -4.88 -30.94 -14.16
C ASN A 79 -4.62 -29.44 -14.23
N MET A 80 -5.20 -28.77 -15.23
CA MET A 80 -5.09 -27.32 -15.37
C MET A 80 -5.77 -26.58 -14.21
N ALA A 81 -6.98 -27.00 -13.84
CA ALA A 81 -7.72 -26.45 -12.70
C ALA A 81 -6.95 -26.62 -11.38
N GLU A 82 -6.39 -27.81 -11.13
CA GLU A 82 -5.55 -28.09 -9.97
C GLU A 82 -4.29 -27.22 -9.94
N GLY A 83 -3.63 -27.06 -11.09
CA GLY A 83 -2.45 -26.19 -11.23
C GLY A 83 -2.77 -24.73 -10.93
N PHE A 84 -3.91 -24.23 -11.41
CA PHE A 84 -4.40 -22.88 -11.13
C PHE A 84 -4.76 -22.69 -9.65
N LEU A 85 -5.48 -23.63 -9.04
CA LEU A 85 -5.81 -23.58 -7.61
C LEU A 85 -4.57 -23.57 -6.74
N LYS A 86 -3.59 -24.42 -7.05
CA LYS A 86 -2.31 -24.46 -6.35
C LYS A 86 -1.60 -23.11 -6.46
N SER A 87 -1.59 -22.53 -7.65
CA SER A 87 -0.97 -21.22 -7.91
C SER A 87 -1.63 -20.11 -7.08
N ILE A 88 -2.96 -20.05 -7.04
CA ILE A 88 -3.72 -19.11 -6.20
C ILE A 88 -3.37 -19.29 -4.73
N LYS A 89 -3.37 -20.53 -4.24
CA LYS A 89 -3.07 -20.84 -2.84
C LYS A 89 -1.66 -20.43 -2.45
N ASP A 90 -0.66 -20.79 -3.26
CA ASP A 90 0.74 -20.43 -3.03
C ASP A 90 0.91 -18.91 -3.04
N SER A 91 0.24 -18.21 -3.96
CA SER A 91 0.26 -16.74 -4.08
C SER A 91 -0.35 -16.05 -2.86
N LYS A 92 -1.48 -16.55 -2.35
CA LYS A 92 -2.09 -16.06 -1.10
C LYS A 92 -1.11 -16.20 0.07
N GLN A 93 -0.48 -17.37 0.21
CA GLN A 93 0.48 -17.64 1.30
C GLN A 93 1.74 -16.80 1.23
N LYS A 94 2.28 -16.62 0.01
CA LYS A 94 3.45 -15.78 -0.25
C LYS A 94 3.13 -14.29 -0.28
N LYS A 95 1.87 -13.91 -0.10
CA LYS A 95 1.40 -12.53 -0.18
C LYS A 95 1.78 -11.89 -1.52
N ILE A 96 1.50 -12.55 -2.64
CA ILE A 96 1.79 -12.02 -3.99
C ILE A 96 0.63 -11.13 -4.44
N MET A 97 0.95 -10.01 -5.09
CA MET A 97 -0.06 -9.16 -5.77
C MET A 97 -0.57 -9.83 -7.05
N PHE A 98 -1.88 -9.88 -7.22
CA PHE A 98 -2.49 -10.52 -8.39
C PHE A 98 -2.80 -9.56 -9.55
N SER A 99 -2.91 -8.26 -9.25
CA SER A 99 -3.35 -7.21 -10.16
C SER A 99 -2.21 -6.33 -10.69
N ALA A 100 -1.00 -6.48 -10.16
CA ALA A 100 0.19 -5.83 -10.67
C ALA A 100 0.51 -6.34 -12.09
N PRO A 101 0.55 -5.46 -13.11
CA PRO A 101 0.80 -5.87 -14.49
C PRO A 101 2.25 -6.29 -14.65
N VAL A 102 2.55 -7.49 -15.17
CA VAL A 102 3.91 -7.91 -15.54
C VAL A 102 3.96 -8.35 -17.00
N TYR A 103 4.89 -7.82 -17.77
CA TYR A 103 5.04 -8.19 -19.18
C TYR A 103 5.91 -9.42 -19.35
N VAL A 104 5.32 -10.48 -19.89
CA VAL A 104 6.05 -11.61 -20.49
C VAL A 104 5.97 -11.53 -22.02
N SER A 105 6.98 -12.08 -22.70
CA SER A 105 7.21 -12.02 -24.16
C SER A 105 6.02 -12.38 -25.09
N ARG A 106 4.91 -12.93 -24.57
CA ARG A 106 3.70 -13.28 -25.34
C ARG A 106 2.56 -12.27 -25.19
N GLY A 107 2.84 -11.14 -24.52
CA GLY A 107 1.95 -10.01 -24.35
C GLY A 107 0.86 -10.30 -23.35
N ASP A 108 1.09 -10.06 -22.06
CA ASP A 108 0.05 -10.25 -21.05
C ASP A 108 0.28 -9.35 -19.85
N GLY A 109 -0.82 -9.15 -19.12
CA GLY A 109 -0.93 -8.26 -17.97
C GLY A 109 -1.02 -9.00 -16.64
N PRO A 110 -1.85 -8.54 -15.69
CA PRO A 110 -1.93 -9.12 -14.34
C PRO A 110 -2.36 -10.59 -14.27
N ILE A 111 -1.95 -11.30 -13.20
CA ILE A 111 -2.31 -12.72 -12.95
C ILE A 111 -3.83 -12.93 -13.03
N LEU A 112 -4.60 -12.10 -12.31
CA LEU A 112 -6.06 -12.24 -12.29
C LEU A 112 -6.67 -12.03 -13.67
N ASP A 113 -6.21 -11.01 -14.40
CA ASP A 113 -6.70 -10.69 -15.74
C ASP A 113 -6.47 -11.87 -16.70
N PHE A 114 -5.28 -12.47 -16.66
CA PHE A 114 -4.96 -13.66 -17.44
C PHE A 114 -5.89 -14.83 -17.11
N MET A 115 -6.05 -15.16 -15.82
CA MET A 115 -6.86 -16.29 -15.39
C MET A 115 -8.34 -16.11 -15.76
N ILE A 116 -8.91 -14.90 -15.58
CA ILE A 116 -10.29 -14.59 -15.97
C ILE A 116 -10.48 -14.79 -17.47
N LYS A 117 -9.59 -14.23 -18.29
CA LYS A 117 -9.66 -14.35 -19.75
C LYS A 117 -9.58 -15.81 -20.18
N LYS A 118 -8.67 -16.60 -19.61
CA LYS A 118 -8.50 -18.01 -19.96
C LYS A 118 -9.71 -18.84 -19.55
N LEU A 119 -10.17 -18.71 -18.30
CA LEU A 119 -11.32 -19.47 -17.80
C LEU A 119 -12.60 -19.12 -18.55
N HIS A 120 -12.81 -17.84 -18.87
CA HIS A 120 -13.92 -17.42 -19.70
C HIS A 120 -13.87 -18.07 -21.09
N HIS A 121 -12.70 -18.06 -21.75
CA HIS A 121 -12.53 -18.71 -23.04
C HIS A 121 -12.83 -20.22 -22.96
N LEU A 122 -12.27 -20.92 -21.98
CA LEU A 122 -12.47 -22.35 -21.81
C LEU A 122 -13.93 -22.72 -21.53
N LYS A 123 -14.62 -21.94 -20.70
CA LYS A 123 -16.00 -22.24 -20.30
C LYS A 123 -17.02 -21.91 -21.38
N ASN A 124 -16.81 -20.83 -22.14
CA ASN A 124 -17.82 -20.27 -23.04
C ASN A 124 -17.50 -20.42 -24.52
N ASN A 125 -16.22 -20.53 -24.89
CA ASN A 125 -15.76 -20.42 -26.28
C ASN A 125 -15.02 -21.68 -26.78
N ASP A 126 -14.51 -22.54 -25.89
CA ASP A 126 -13.83 -23.78 -26.28
C ASP A 126 -14.84 -24.92 -26.51
N ALA A 127 -15.00 -25.30 -27.78
CA ALA A 127 -15.92 -26.34 -28.20
C ALA A 127 -15.53 -27.74 -27.68
N ASN A 128 -14.30 -27.94 -27.25
CA ASN A 128 -13.83 -29.24 -26.74
C ASN A 128 -14.22 -29.46 -25.26
N ILE A 129 -14.63 -28.40 -24.55
CA ILE A 129 -14.97 -28.49 -23.13
C ILE A 129 -16.45 -28.80 -22.95
N ASN A 130 -16.73 -30.02 -22.49
CA ASN A 130 -18.06 -30.48 -22.11
C ASN A 130 -18.46 -29.98 -20.71
N GLU A 131 -19.71 -30.24 -20.31
CA GLU A 131 -20.24 -29.84 -19.00
C GLU A 131 -19.43 -30.39 -17.81
N ASP A 132 -18.87 -31.58 -17.94
CA ASP A 132 -17.99 -32.13 -16.90
C ASP A 132 -16.71 -31.29 -16.74
N GLY A 133 -16.04 -30.96 -17.85
CA GLY A 133 -14.90 -30.05 -17.86
C GLY A 133 -15.24 -28.68 -17.28
N LYS A 134 -16.40 -28.12 -17.63
CA LYS A 134 -16.86 -26.84 -17.04
C LYS A 134 -17.01 -26.94 -15.52
N ARG A 135 -17.61 -28.02 -15.01
CA ARG A 135 -17.74 -28.26 -13.56
C ARG A 135 -16.38 -28.32 -12.85
N LYS A 136 -15.35 -28.88 -13.50
CA LYS A 136 -13.99 -28.94 -12.93
C LYS A 136 -13.31 -27.57 -12.85
N LEU A 137 -13.74 -26.58 -13.64
CA LEU A 137 -13.23 -25.21 -13.58
C LEU A 137 -13.91 -24.36 -12.47
N GLU A 138 -15.09 -24.77 -11.99
CA GLU A 138 -15.86 -24.01 -10.98
C GLU A 138 -15.07 -23.69 -9.70
N PRO A 139 -14.26 -24.61 -9.13
CA PRO A 139 -13.46 -24.29 -7.96
C PRO A 139 -12.48 -23.13 -8.20
N VAL A 140 -11.85 -23.08 -9.39
CA VAL A 140 -10.93 -21.99 -9.74
C VAL A 140 -11.70 -20.68 -9.89
N LEU A 141 -12.84 -20.71 -10.58
CA LEU A 141 -13.71 -19.54 -10.73
C LEU A 141 -14.18 -19.01 -9.39
N SER A 142 -14.56 -19.89 -8.46
CA SER A 142 -14.96 -19.51 -7.10
C SER A 142 -13.84 -18.79 -6.36
N GLU A 143 -12.61 -19.29 -6.43
CA GLU A 143 -11.45 -18.63 -5.80
C GLU A 143 -11.15 -17.25 -6.40
N ILE A 144 -11.26 -17.12 -7.72
CA ILE A 144 -11.10 -15.84 -8.41
C ILE A 144 -12.22 -14.87 -8.02
N HIS A 145 -13.46 -15.32 -7.99
CA HIS A 145 -14.59 -14.51 -7.55
C HIS A 145 -14.43 -14.05 -6.10
N ASP A 146 -13.91 -14.90 -5.20
CA ASP A 146 -13.60 -14.52 -3.81
C ASP A 146 -12.51 -13.44 -3.71
N LEU A 147 -11.44 -13.55 -4.51
CA LEU A 147 -10.40 -12.51 -4.56
C LEU A 147 -10.98 -11.17 -5.03
N ILE A 148 -11.79 -11.20 -6.09
CA ILE A 148 -12.36 -10.00 -6.70
C ILE A 148 -13.41 -9.36 -5.79
N SER A 149 -14.30 -10.16 -5.19
CA SER A 149 -15.31 -9.67 -4.24
C SER A 149 -14.67 -9.02 -3.01
N LYS A 150 -13.45 -9.41 -2.65
CA LYS A 150 -12.63 -8.81 -1.59
C LYS A 150 -11.78 -7.63 -2.06
N GLY A 151 -12.06 -7.04 -3.22
CA GLY A 151 -11.51 -5.74 -3.61
C GLY A 151 -10.29 -5.79 -4.54
N ASN A 152 -9.77 -6.97 -4.90
CA ASN A 152 -8.68 -7.07 -5.87
C ASN A 152 -9.05 -6.35 -7.18
N TYR A 153 -8.07 -5.66 -7.76
CA TYR A 153 -8.25 -4.96 -9.03
C TYR A 153 -8.25 -5.94 -10.22
N VAL A 154 -9.12 -5.65 -11.19
CA VAL A 154 -9.23 -6.35 -12.47
C VAL A 154 -9.47 -5.28 -13.54
N ASN A 155 -8.93 -5.47 -14.73
CA ASN A 155 -9.15 -4.55 -15.84
C ASN A 155 -10.66 -4.38 -16.13
N LYS A 156 -11.08 -3.13 -16.37
CA LYS A 156 -12.49 -2.77 -16.65
C LYS A 156 -13.14 -3.58 -17.77
N GLU A 157 -12.38 -3.98 -18.78
CA GLU A 157 -12.90 -4.80 -19.87
C GLU A 157 -13.25 -6.21 -19.42
N LEU A 158 -12.47 -6.77 -18.48
CA LEU A 158 -12.65 -8.12 -17.95
C LEU A 158 -13.70 -8.17 -16.86
N LEU A 159 -14.00 -7.05 -16.19
CA LEU A 159 -15.14 -6.98 -15.25
C LEU A 159 -16.47 -7.38 -15.90
N LYS A 160 -16.63 -7.13 -17.21
CA LYS A 160 -17.82 -7.52 -17.97
C LYS A 160 -18.00 -9.03 -18.11
N LEU A 161 -16.95 -9.81 -17.86
CA LEU A 161 -16.97 -11.28 -17.91
C LEU A 161 -17.38 -11.90 -16.58
N LEU A 162 -17.54 -11.08 -15.53
CA LEU A 162 -17.82 -11.53 -14.18
C LEU A 162 -19.32 -11.46 -13.86
N PRO A 163 -19.81 -12.32 -12.96
CA PRO A 163 -21.19 -12.23 -12.47
C PRO A 163 -21.48 -10.92 -11.72
N ASN A 164 -22.68 -10.35 -11.93
CA ASN A 164 -23.10 -9.09 -11.28
C ASN A 164 -23.04 -9.14 -9.74
N ASN A 165 -23.31 -10.30 -9.13
CA ASN A 165 -23.23 -10.45 -7.67
C ASN A 165 -21.79 -10.29 -7.14
N VAL A 166 -20.78 -10.74 -7.91
CA VAL A 166 -19.36 -10.57 -7.55
C VAL A 166 -18.97 -9.09 -7.63
N LEU A 167 -19.42 -8.40 -8.68
CA LEU A 167 -19.17 -6.95 -8.84
C LEU A 167 -19.81 -6.14 -7.71
N LYS A 168 -21.05 -6.45 -7.36
CA LYS A 168 -21.76 -5.79 -6.25
C LYS A 168 -21.05 -6.01 -4.92
N GLN A 169 -20.63 -7.24 -4.61
CA GLN A 169 -19.87 -7.54 -3.40
C GLN A 169 -18.53 -6.78 -3.35
N ARG A 170 -17.85 -6.68 -4.50
CA ARG A 170 -16.62 -5.90 -4.61
C ARG A 170 -16.84 -4.43 -4.30
N GLU A 171 -17.89 -3.83 -4.87
CA GLU A 171 -18.25 -2.44 -4.60
C GLU A 171 -18.60 -2.23 -3.12
N GLU A 172 -19.45 -3.08 -2.55
CA GLU A 172 -19.81 -3.04 -1.12
C GLU A 172 -18.57 -3.16 -0.22
N TYR A 173 -17.63 -4.05 -0.56
CA TYR A 173 -16.39 -4.25 0.20
C TYR A 173 -15.45 -3.03 0.12
N LEU A 174 -15.23 -2.49 -1.08
CA LEU A 174 -14.38 -1.31 -1.26
C LEU A 174 -15.00 -0.07 -0.60
N SER A 175 -16.33 0.10 -0.66
CA SER A 175 -17.03 1.17 0.05
C SER A 175 -16.92 1.01 1.56
N LYS A 176 -16.96 -0.23 2.10
CA LYS A 176 -16.69 -0.47 3.53
C LYS A 176 -15.28 -0.03 3.91
N LEU A 177 -14.25 -0.43 3.16
CA LEU A 177 -12.86 -0.01 3.44
C LEU A 177 -12.70 1.51 3.34
N LYS A 178 -13.38 2.12 2.38
CA LYS A 178 -13.40 3.57 2.18
C LYS A 178 -14.05 4.29 3.35
N ASN A 179 -15.19 3.82 3.84
CA ASN A 179 -15.84 4.37 5.04
C ASN A 179 -14.95 4.28 6.28
N ILE A 180 -14.28 3.14 6.46
CA ILE A 180 -13.31 2.96 7.55
C ILE A 180 -12.16 3.97 7.41
N ALA A 181 -11.58 4.12 6.21
CA ALA A 181 -10.55 5.12 5.94
C ALA A 181 -11.04 6.56 6.21
N CYS A 182 -12.26 6.91 5.81
CA CYS A 182 -12.84 8.23 6.03
C CYS A 182 -13.03 8.56 7.52
N SER A 183 -13.28 7.56 8.38
CA SER A 183 -13.34 7.78 9.84
C SER A 183 -12.03 8.33 10.44
N GLY A 184 -10.92 8.13 9.72
CA GLY A 184 -9.62 8.65 10.06
C GLY A 184 -9.28 9.99 9.41
N SER A 185 -10.21 10.71 8.78
CA SER A 185 -9.91 12.03 8.18
C SER A 185 -11.08 13.01 8.23
N ASP A 186 -10.80 14.30 8.01
CA ASP A 186 -11.84 15.32 7.75
C ASP A 186 -12.22 15.46 6.27
N SER A 187 -11.70 14.58 5.41
CA SER A 187 -11.97 14.58 3.96
C SER A 187 -13.36 14.04 3.65
N ASN A 188 -13.95 14.52 2.56
CA ASN A 188 -15.16 13.92 2.04
C ASN A 188 -14.84 12.51 1.52
N GLU A 189 -15.83 11.63 1.57
CA GLU A 189 -15.70 10.29 1.05
C GLU A 189 -15.23 10.32 -0.41
N GLU A 190 -15.83 11.13 -1.27
CA GLU A 190 -15.51 11.20 -2.70
C GLU A 190 -14.02 11.45 -3.00
N ASP A 191 -13.33 12.16 -2.12
CA ASP A 191 -11.93 12.56 -2.29
C ASP A 191 -10.93 11.49 -1.83
N VAL A 192 -11.38 10.49 -1.07
CA VAL A 192 -10.54 9.38 -0.59
C VAL A 192 -10.50 8.25 -1.63
N VAL A 193 -9.31 7.77 -1.96
CA VAL A 193 -9.13 6.61 -2.84
C VAL A 193 -8.64 5.43 -2.01
N VAL A 194 -9.33 4.29 -2.14
CA VAL A 194 -8.90 3.02 -1.52
C VAL A 194 -8.69 1.97 -2.61
N GLN A 195 -7.54 1.31 -2.56
CA GLN A 195 -7.15 0.21 -3.43
C GLN A 195 -6.73 -0.97 -2.57
N LYS A 196 -6.97 -2.20 -3.05
CA LYS A 196 -6.57 -3.42 -2.38
C LYS A 196 -6.17 -4.48 -3.41
N ASP A 197 -5.16 -5.27 -3.07
CA ASP A 197 -4.74 -6.45 -3.82
C ASP A 197 -4.14 -7.47 -2.86
N ASN A 198 -4.84 -8.59 -2.66
CA ASN A 198 -4.45 -9.61 -1.69
C ASN A 198 -4.32 -8.98 -0.29
N VAL A 199 -3.18 -9.12 0.39
CA VAL A 199 -2.93 -8.51 1.69
C VAL A 199 -2.50 -7.04 1.61
N PHE A 200 -2.32 -6.49 0.40
CA PHE A 200 -1.87 -5.13 0.21
C PHE A 200 -3.04 -4.16 0.08
N TYR A 201 -2.85 -2.95 0.58
CA TYR A 201 -3.77 -1.85 0.35
C TYR A 201 -3.05 -0.52 0.09
N CYS A 202 -3.78 0.41 -0.50
CA CYS A 202 -3.39 1.81 -0.55
C CYS A 202 -4.59 2.67 -0.18
N VAL A 203 -4.38 3.62 0.73
CA VAL A 203 -5.34 4.69 1.01
C VAL A 203 -4.68 6.00 0.62
N GLN A 204 -5.35 6.81 -0.19
CA GLN A 204 -4.89 8.12 -0.59
C GLN A 204 -5.91 9.18 -0.20
N TYR A 205 -5.42 10.21 0.49
CA TYR A 205 -6.15 11.41 0.88
C TYR A 205 -5.65 12.61 0.07
N PRO A 206 -6.50 13.65 -0.12
CA PRO A 206 -6.06 14.97 -0.57
C PRO A 206 -4.94 15.56 0.30
N GLU A 207 -4.24 16.56 -0.22
CA GLU A 207 -3.10 17.17 0.48
C GLU A 207 -3.54 18.02 1.67
N GLU A 208 -4.69 18.67 1.53
CA GLU A 208 -5.31 19.54 2.54
C GLU A 208 -5.97 18.77 3.69
N SER A 209 -6.04 17.45 3.59
CA SER A 209 -6.71 16.56 4.54
C SER A 209 -6.00 16.51 5.88
N ILE A 210 -6.79 16.59 6.95
CA ILE A 210 -6.37 16.25 8.30
C ILE A 210 -6.62 14.76 8.49
N VAL A 211 -5.55 13.98 8.59
CA VAL A 211 -5.62 12.53 8.72
C VAL A 211 -5.12 12.08 10.10
N SER A 212 -5.93 11.27 10.75
CA SER A 212 -5.63 10.52 11.98
C SER A 212 -5.71 9.02 11.69
N PRO A 213 -4.64 8.43 11.08
CA PRO A 213 -4.73 7.08 10.53
C PRO A 213 -4.87 6.01 11.63
N ALA A 214 -4.48 6.32 12.86
CA ALA A 214 -4.65 5.45 14.02
C ALA A 214 -6.12 5.03 14.26
N ARG A 215 -7.08 5.87 13.84
CA ARG A 215 -8.51 5.56 13.97
C ARG A 215 -8.89 4.37 13.08
N PHE A 216 -8.56 4.45 11.79
CA PHE A 216 -8.92 3.38 10.85
C PHE A 216 -8.00 2.16 10.97
N LEU A 217 -6.73 2.34 11.35
CA LEU A 217 -5.80 1.23 11.61
C LEU A 217 -6.18 0.37 12.82
N SER A 218 -7.05 0.87 13.69
CA SER A 218 -7.61 0.09 14.79
C SER A 218 -8.72 -0.87 14.36
N ASP A 219 -9.25 -0.73 13.14
CA ASP A 219 -10.27 -1.60 12.58
C ASP A 219 -9.69 -2.98 12.24
N SER A 220 -10.47 -4.04 12.48
CA SER A 220 -10.04 -5.41 12.25
C SER A 220 -9.81 -5.74 10.78
N GLU A 221 -10.44 -5.04 9.83
CA GLU A 221 -10.18 -5.21 8.39
C GLU A 221 -8.76 -4.81 7.99
N PHE A 222 -8.14 -3.89 8.73
CA PHE A 222 -6.77 -3.44 8.48
C PHE A 222 -5.72 -4.27 9.24
N GLN A 223 -6.16 -5.15 10.15
CA GLN A 223 -5.25 -6.03 10.88
C GLN A 223 -4.62 -7.06 9.94
N GLY A 224 -3.29 -7.12 9.93
CA GLY A 224 -2.53 -8.05 9.09
C GLY A 224 -2.38 -7.63 7.63
N LEU A 225 -2.97 -6.50 7.23
CA LEU A 225 -2.71 -5.92 5.92
C LEU A 225 -1.36 -5.17 5.90
N GLU A 226 -0.74 -5.19 4.72
CA GLU A 226 0.43 -4.39 4.36
C GLU A 226 -0.04 -3.25 3.45
N GLY A 227 0.53 -2.05 3.55
CA GLY A 227 -0.03 -0.96 2.76
C GLY A 227 0.78 0.32 2.74
N ILE A 228 0.28 1.26 1.95
CA ILE A 228 0.78 2.63 1.88
C ILE A 228 -0.40 3.56 2.11
N LEU A 229 -0.20 4.47 3.07
CA LEU A 229 -1.03 5.63 3.26
C LEU A 229 -0.40 6.81 2.51
N LYS A 230 -1.16 7.51 1.67
CA LYS A 230 -0.74 8.72 0.97
C LYS A 230 -1.56 9.93 1.37
N ILE A 231 -0.90 11.08 1.49
CA ILE A 231 -1.53 12.39 1.71
C ILE A 231 -0.95 13.36 0.68
N GLY A 232 -1.75 13.74 -0.32
CA GLY A 232 -1.27 14.43 -1.52
C GLY A 232 -0.37 13.57 -2.42
N GLU A 233 0.41 14.21 -3.30
CA GLU A 233 1.23 13.50 -4.30
C GLU A 233 2.56 12.96 -3.75
N SER A 234 3.12 13.60 -2.71
CA SER A 234 4.52 13.38 -2.30
C SER A 234 4.70 12.66 -0.96
N ASN A 235 3.66 12.55 -0.13
CA ASN A 235 3.80 11.99 1.23
C ASN A 235 3.24 10.56 1.27
N ALA A 236 4.09 9.59 1.61
CA ALA A 236 3.71 8.19 1.74
C ALA A 236 4.22 7.58 3.07
N VAL A 237 3.36 6.86 3.78
CA VAL A 237 3.72 6.07 4.97
C VAL A 237 3.51 4.60 4.65
N LYS A 238 4.54 3.77 4.85
CA LYS A 238 4.39 2.32 4.75
C LYS A 238 3.78 1.75 6.03
N ILE A 239 2.99 0.71 5.87
CA ILE A 239 2.26 0.05 6.94
C ILE A 239 2.49 -1.45 6.79
N GLN A 240 2.89 -2.12 7.87
CA GLN A 240 3.05 -3.56 7.92
C GLN A 240 2.49 -4.09 9.24
N ASN A 241 1.70 -5.17 9.16
CA ASN A 241 1.05 -5.76 10.33
C ASN A 241 0.20 -4.75 11.13
N GLY A 242 -0.49 -3.83 10.45
CA GLY A 242 -1.30 -2.78 11.08
C GLY A 242 -0.49 -1.72 11.84
N GLN A 243 0.84 -1.72 11.72
CA GLN A 243 1.74 -0.74 12.33
C GLN A 243 2.44 0.08 11.26
N TYR A 244 2.69 1.35 11.55
CA TYR A 244 3.56 2.15 10.70
C TYR A 244 4.95 1.53 10.64
N ARG A 245 5.52 1.47 9.45
CA ARG A 245 6.89 1.08 9.20
C ARG A 245 7.49 2.09 8.25
N ASP A 246 8.79 2.36 8.40
CA ASP A 246 9.58 3.02 7.36
C ASP A 246 8.91 4.31 6.85
N ILE A 247 8.84 5.35 7.70
CA ILE A 247 8.49 6.71 7.25
C ILE A 247 9.66 7.19 6.39
N LYS A 248 9.72 6.73 5.14
CA LYS A 248 10.68 7.22 4.14
C LYS A 248 10.22 8.58 3.69
N GLY A 249 10.85 9.63 4.22
CA GLY A 249 10.54 11.00 3.88
C GLY A 249 9.86 11.76 5.01
N LYS A 250 9.27 12.90 4.65
CA LYS A 250 8.59 13.82 5.56
C LYS A 250 7.10 13.62 5.36
N VAL A 251 6.36 13.32 6.43
CA VAL A 251 4.90 13.28 6.39
C VAL A 251 4.38 14.44 7.18
N LYS A 252 3.83 15.42 6.47
CA LYS A 252 3.11 16.53 7.06
C LYS A 252 1.75 16.03 7.54
N MET A 253 1.58 15.97 8.85
CA MET A 253 0.31 15.75 9.51
C MET A 253 -0.21 17.07 10.03
N THR A 254 -1.47 17.37 9.76
CA THR A 254 -2.14 18.56 10.28
C THR A 254 -3.23 18.11 11.25
N PHE A 255 -3.36 18.76 12.39
CA PHE A 255 -4.40 18.47 13.40
C PHE A 255 -5.13 19.76 13.74
N ARG A 256 -6.45 19.73 13.91
CA ARG A 256 -7.20 20.86 14.46
C ARG A 256 -7.19 20.82 15.97
N VAL A 257 -7.05 21.98 16.59
CA VAL A 257 -7.17 22.13 18.03
C VAL A 257 -8.01 23.38 18.33
N GLY A 258 -9.11 23.21 19.07
CA GLY A 258 -10.13 24.25 19.22
C GLY A 258 -10.97 24.47 17.96
N ASP A 259 -11.62 25.63 17.87
CA ASP A 259 -12.64 25.88 16.84
C ASP A 259 -12.06 26.15 15.44
N ASP A 260 -10.85 26.71 15.32
CA ASP A 260 -10.24 27.06 14.01
C ASP A 260 -8.69 26.99 13.96
N GLU A 261 -8.01 26.54 15.02
CA GLU A 261 -6.54 26.50 15.02
C GLU A 261 -6.02 25.17 14.50
N LYS A 262 -4.87 25.22 13.81
CA LYS A 262 -4.23 24.04 13.20
C LYS A 262 -2.80 23.92 13.71
N VAL A 263 -2.41 22.70 14.04
CA VAL A 263 -1.04 22.30 14.36
C VAL A 263 -0.53 21.48 13.19
N GLU A 264 0.54 21.93 12.55
CA GLU A 264 1.23 21.17 11.51
C GLU A 264 2.44 20.47 12.12
N LYS A 265 2.58 19.17 11.87
CA LYS A 265 3.71 18.35 12.32
C LYS A 265 4.29 17.62 11.14
N ILE A 266 5.60 17.54 11.07
CA ILE A 266 6.30 16.74 10.08
C ILE A 266 6.90 15.53 10.80
N LEU A 267 6.43 14.34 10.45
CA LEU A 267 7.00 13.07 10.88
C LEU A 267 8.05 12.61 9.88
N PHE A 268 9.22 12.22 10.37
CA PHE A 268 10.23 11.56 9.54
C PHE A 268 11.08 10.61 10.39
N SER A 269 11.70 9.63 9.74
CA SER A 269 12.68 8.74 10.37
C SER A 269 14.08 9.02 9.82
N GLU A 270 15.08 9.10 10.71
CA GLU A 270 16.50 9.17 10.30
C GLU A 270 17.00 7.83 9.74
N LYS A 271 16.34 6.72 10.07
CA LYS A 271 16.72 5.37 9.60
C LYS A 271 15.51 4.66 9.01
N ALA A 272 15.65 4.14 7.79
CA ALA A 272 14.61 3.41 7.08
C ALA A 272 14.16 2.12 7.80
N GLU A 273 15.02 1.53 8.64
CA GLU A 273 14.86 0.14 9.06
C GLU A 273 14.34 -0.07 10.47
N ASP A 274 14.17 0.96 11.31
CA ASP A 274 13.67 0.76 12.68
C ASP A 274 12.86 1.96 13.20
N PHE A 275 11.71 1.66 13.82
CA PHE A 275 10.82 2.63 14.47
C PHE A 275 11.34 3.13 15.82
N GLY A 276 12.61 2.89 16.14
CA GLY A 276 13.16 3.22 17.46
C GLY A 276 13.11 4.70 17.79
N LYS A 277 13.02 5.60 16.79
CA LYS A 277 12.95 7.07 16.95
C LYS A 277 12.19 7.72 15.79
N ILE A 278 10.95 8.15 16.02
CA ILE A 278 10.24 9.05 15.10
C ILE A 278 10.64 10.47 15.44
N MET A 279 11.13 11.23 14.46
CA MET A 279 11.34 12.66 14.64
C MET A 279 10.08 13.41 14.26
N VAL A 280 9.64 14.26 15.19
CA VAL A 280 8.52 15.18 14.99
C VAL A 280 9.09 16.58 14.91
N ARG A 281 8.89 17.27 13.78
CA ARG A 281 9.17 18.71 13.66
C ARG A 281 7.86 19.48 13.66
N MET A 282 7.84 20.59 14.37
CA MET A 282 6.71 21.51 14.46
C MET A 282 7.27 22.91 14.29
N ASP A 283 6.61 23.77 13.51
CA ASP A 283 7.04 25.17 13.38
C ASP A 283 6.63 26.00 14.62
N ASP A 284 7.26 27.15 14.84
CA ASP A 284 7.03 27.99 16.03
C ASP A 284 5.55 28.34 16.23
N LYS A 285 4.82 28.56 15.13
CA LYS A 285 3.39 28.86 15.14
C LYS A 285 2.60 27.66 15.65
N SER A 286 2.89 26.48 15.13
CA SER A 286 2.28 25.21 15.54
C SER A 286 2.67 24.83 16.97
N CYS A 287 3.90 25.11 17.40
CA CYS A 287 4.35 24.96 18.79
C CYS A 287 3.56 25.87 19.73
N GLY A 288 3.34 27.13 19.34
CA GLY A 288 2.52 28.08 20.10
C GLY A 288 1.06 27.62 20.24
N VAL A 289 0.46 27.13 19.16
CA VAL A 289 -0.90 26.55 19.20
C VAL A 289 -0.93 25.27 20.04
N PHE A 290 0.06 24.40 19.91
CA PHE A 290 0.15 23.16 20.68
C PHE A 290 0.24 23.42 22.19
N LEU A 291 1.12 24.34 22.61
CA LEU A 291 1.25 24.74 24.01
C LEU A 291 -0.06 25.34 24.56
N LYS A 292 -0.73 26.17 23.77
CA LYS A 292 -2.00 26.81 24.16
C LYS A 292 -3.11 25.80 24.51
N HIS A 293 -3.11 24.65 23.84
CA HIS A 293 -4.14 23.61 24.02
C HIS A 293 -3.63 22.33 24.67
N CYS A 294 -2.43 22.38 25.23
CA CYS A 294 -1.73 21.21 25.75
C CYS A 294 -2.58 20.42 26.74
N GLU A 295 -3.20 21.10 27.71
CA GLU A 295 -4.05 20.49 28.75
C GLU A 295 -5.29 19.78 28.17
N LYS A 296 -5.91 20.34 27.12
CA LYS A 296 -7.05 19.69 26.44
C LYS A 296 -6.64 18.46 25.65
N LEU A 297 -5.43 18.47 25.09
CA LEU A 297 -4.90 17.34 24.33
C LEU A 297 -4.52 16.15 25.22
N GLU A 298 -4.25 16.37 26.52
CA GLU A 298 -3.95 15.31 27.50
C GLU A 298 -5.18 14.50 27.92
N GLU A 299 -6.39 15.05 27.74
CA GLU A 299 -7.64 14.38 28.10
C GLU A 299 -8.03 13.26 27.10
N GLU A 300 -7.40 13.21 25.93
CA GLU A 300 -7.58 12.11 24.96
C GLU A 300 -6.67 10.91 25.32
N PHE A 301 -7.29 9.75 25.62
CA PHE A 301 -6.68 8.55 26.23
C PHE A 301 -5.46 7.92 25.49
N ARG A 302 -5.09 8.39 24.30
CA ARG A 302 -3.92 7.91 23.54
C ARG A 302 -2.85 8.98 23.28
N THR A 303 -3.01 10.15 23.90
CA THR A 303 -2.27 11.37 23.51
C THR A 303 -1.39 11.92 24.63
N SER A 304 -1.57 11.48 25.88
CA SER A 304 -0.81 11.98 27.05
C SER A 304 0.71 11.75 26.95
N GLU A 305 1.16 10.56 26.53
CA GLU A 305 2.59 10.27 26.34
C GLU A 305 3.21 11.10 25.20
N ILE A 306 2.43 11.36 24.15
CA ILE A 306 2.83 12.21 23.02
C ILE A 306 2.86 13.69 23.44
N VAL A 307 1.96 14.10 24.33
CA VAL A 307 1.88 15.48 24.83
C VAL A 307 3.04 15.77 25.79
N GLU A 308 3.33 14.88 26.73
CA GLU A 308 4.49 15.02 27.62
C GLU A 308 5.81 15.05 26.84
N ALA A 309 5.96 14.20 25.82
CA ALA A 309 7.09 14.24 24.91
C ALA A 309 7.22 15.59 24.16
N ALA A 310 6.09 16.15 23.71
CA ALA A 310 6.08 17.44 23.01
C ALA A 310 6.30 18.64 23.97
N LYS A 311 5.80 18.58 25.20
CA LYS A 311 6.10 19.57 26.25
C LYS A 311 7.60 19.63 26.53
N ALA A 312 8.26 18.48 26.66
CA ALA A 312 9.70 18.40 26.87
C ALA A 312 10.51 19.08 25.75
N PHE A 313 10.11 18.87 24.49
CA PHE A 313 10.73 19.48 23.31
C PHE A 313 10.57 21.01 23.27
N VAL A 314 9.35 21.51 23.51
CA VAL A 314 9.11 22.97 23.44
C VAL A 314 9.73 23.69 24.65
N GLN A 315 9.84 23.04 25.79
CA GLN A 315 10.54 23.60 26.96
C GLN A 315 12.06 23.61 26.78
N THR A 316 12.64 22.70 26.01
CA THR A 316 14.08 22.72 25.71
C THR A 316 14.45 23.86 24.76
N GLU A 317 13.64 24.15 23.73
CA GLU A 317 13.87 25.31 22.84
C GLU A 317 13.77 26.66 23.57
N ASN A 318 12.84 26.80 24.52
CA ASN A 318 12.66 28.04 25.29
C ASN A 318 13.72 28.27 26.39
N ASN A 319 14.53 27.25 26.72
CA ASN A 319 15.54 27.33 27.78
C ASN A 319 16.98 27.39 27.26
N VAL A 320 17.20 27.44 25.93
CA VAL A 320 18.53 27.73 25.39
C VAL A 320 18.78 29.23 25.53
N PRO A 321 19.81 29.68 26.25
CA PRO A 321 20.13 31.10 26.32
C PRO A 321 20.44 31.57 24.91
N SER A 322 19.70 32.60 24.47
CA SER A 322 19.92 33.36 23.24
C SER A 322 21.39 33.79 23.15
N SER A 323 22.21 32.95 22.55
CA SER A 323 23.60 33.23 22.24
C SER A 323 23.76 33.05 20.75
N THR A 324 24.00 34.16 20.07
CA THR A 324 24.59 34.22 18.74
C THR A 324 25.81 33.30 18.72
N LEU A 325 25.70 32.15 18.06
CA LEU A 325 26.79 31.18 17.98
C LEU A 325 27.01 30.76 16.53
N ASP A 326 28.22 31.05 16.08
CA ASP A 326 28.81 30.74 14.80
C ASP A 326 28.73 29.26 14.40
N ASP A 327 28.71 29.07 13.08
CA ASP A 327 28.37 27.89 12.28
C ASP A 327 29.33 26.67 12.40
N THR A 328 29.96 26.39 13.55
CA THR A 328 30.97 25.30 13.63
C THR A 328 30.87 24.28 14.76
N ASN A 329 29.83 24.28 15.60
CA ASN A 329 29.73 23.29 16.71
C ASN A 329 28.34 22.63 16.89
N ILE A 330 27.63 22.33 15.79
CA ILE A 330 26.32 21.62 15.84
C ILE A 330 26.47 20.09 16.07
N PHE A 331 27.67 19.57 16.33
CA PHE A 331 27.85 18.14 16.60
C PHE A 331 27.62 17.72 18.07
N GLN A 332 27.27 18.64 18.97
CA GLN A 332 27.26 18.33 20.40
C GLN A 332 26.06 18.74 21.26
N HIS A 333 25.00 19.34 20.71
CA HIS A 333 23.84 19.70 21.55
C HIS A 333 22.49 19.10 21.11
N SER A 334 21.90 18.39 22.09
CA SER A 334 20.56 17.79 22.21
C SER A 334 20.11 16.79 21.13
N LYS A 335 20.69 15.59 21.19
CA LYS A 335 19.97 14.35 20.91
C LYS A 335 19.05 14.06 22.10
N GLU A 336 17.82 14.57 22.11
CA GLU A 336 16.80 13.99 22.98
C GLU A 336 16.10 12.84 22.26
N VAL A 337 16.09 11.72 22.96
CA VAL A 337 15.78 10.38 22.46
C VAL A 337 14.38 10.03 22.91
N LEU A 338 13.43 9.98 21.99
CA LEU A 338 12.15 9.33 22.24
C LEU A 338 12.36 7.82 22.13
N LYS A 339 12.26 7.11 23.26
CA LYS A 339 11.93 5.68 23.26
C LYS A 339 10.43 5.59 23.52
N VAL A 340 9.71 5.08 22.53
CA VAL A 340 8.31 4.65 22.68
C VAL A 340 8.31 3.18 23.06
#